data_AF-A0A926FBE4-F1
#
_entry.id   AF-A0A926FBE4-F1
#
_cell.length_a   1.000
_cell.length_b   1.000
_cell.length_c   1.000
_cell.angle_alpha   90.00
_cell.angle_beta   90.00
_cell.angle_gamma   90.00
#
_symmetry.space_group_name_H-M   'P 1'
#
loop_
_entity.id
_entity.type
_entity.pdbx_description
1 polymer ?
#
loop_
_entity_poly.entity_id
_entity_poly.type
_entity_poly.pdbx_seq_one_letter_code
_entity_poly.pdbx_strand_id
1 'polypeptide(L)'
;QSKIEVKYSNLTGEWNIQGKSADKGVKATNTYGTSRISAYKIIEDSLNLRDVRIFDYIYDENGNKVAKLNIKETTIAQQKQASIKQAFEDWIWKDPDRRDDLCKIYNVRFNSIRPREYDGSHITFNGINPEIALRKHQKDAVARIMYGGNSLLGHVVGAGKTWTMVAAAMESRRLGLCNKSLFVVPNHLTEQWASEFLQLYPAANILVATKKDFEMKNRKKFCGRIATGDYDAVIIGHSQFEKIPMSAERQKTILQNQLDEIINGIIEAKTENAERYTIKQMEKTKRGLEAKIKKLNDQERKDDVVTFEEIGVDRVFVDEAHYYKNLFLYTKMRNVGGIAQTEAQKSSDLFMKTQYLDGLTGGKGVIFATGTPVSNSMVELYTMQRYLQYKSLQERGLQHFDSWASTFGETVSAMELAPEGYTLVGR
;
A
#
# COMPACT_ATOMS: atom_id res chain seq x y z
N GLN A 1 -13.15 -39.75 -14.51
CA GLN A 1 -12.50 -38.77 -15.41
C GLN A 1 -11.80 -37.73 -14.54
N SER A 2 -10.50 -37.51 -14.71
CA SER A 2 -9.78 -36.44 -14.01
C SER A 2 -10.27 -35.10 -14.54
N LYS A 3 -11.17 -34.45 -13.78
CA LYS A 3 -11.84 -33.21 -14.15
C LYS A 3 -10.84 -32.06 -14.01
N ILE A 4 -10.79 -31.20 -15.03
CA ILE A 4 -10.03 -29.95 -14.95
C ILE A 4 -10.91 -28.96 -14.22
N GLU A 5 -10.41 -28.39 -13.13
CA GLU A 5 -11.16 -27.48 -12.27
C GLU A 5 -10.35 -26.20 -12.04
N VAL A 6 -11.04 -25.06 -12.03
CA VAL A 6 -10.46 -23.75 -11.75
C VAL A 6 -10.91 -23.32 -10.35
N LYS A 7 -9.97 -22.94 -9.49
CA LYS A 7 -10.24 -22.46 -8.14
C LYS A 7 -9.58 -21.09 -7.90
N TYR A 8 -10.25 -20.22 -7.15
CA TYR A 8 -9.73 -18.94 -6.71
C TYR A 8 -9.64 -18.91 -5.19
N SER A 9 -8.57 -18.32 -4.65
CA SER A 9 -8.38 -18.10 -3.22
C SER A 9 -8.54 -16.62 -2.91
N ASN A 10 -9.62 -16.24 -2.22
CA ASN A 10 -9.86 -14.84 -1.85
C ASN A 10 -8.77 -14.27 -0.92
N LEU A 11 -8.10 -15.13 -0.13
CA LEU A 11 -7.12 -14.72 0.88
C LEU A 11 -5.72 -14.50 0.33
N THR A 12 -5.35 -15.30 -0.67
CA THR A 12 -4.05 -15.15 -1.35
C THR A 12 -4.21 -14.39 -2.66
N GLY A 13 -5.44 -14.21 -3.15
CA GLY A 13 -5.80 -13.73 -4.47
C GLY A 13 -5.37 -14.66 -5.63
N GLU A 14 -5.00 -15.92 -5.35
CA GLU A 14 -4.43 -16.83 -6.37
C GLU A 14 -5.47 -17.66 -7.10
N TRP A 15 -5.26 -17.82 -8.41
CA TRP A 15 -5.96 -18.80 -9.24
C TRP A 15 -5.15 -20.08 -9.34
N ASN A 16 -5.82 -21.23 -9.27
CA ASN A 16 -5.22 -22.53 -9.50
C ASN A 16 -6.07 -23.35 -10.48
N ILE A 17 -5.40 -24.02 -11.42
CA ILE A 17 -6.07 -24.97 -12.32
C ILE A 17 -5.63 -26.39 -11.96
N GLN A 18 -6.57 -27.30 -11.75
CA GLN A 18 -6.29 -28.71 -11.46
C GLN A 18 -6.28 -29.57 -12.70
N GLY A 19 -5.62 -30.72 -12.60
CA GLY A 19 -5.60 -31.69 -13.69
C GLY A 19 -4.96 -31.15 -14.98
N LYS A 20 -4.07 -30.15 -14.90
CA LYS A 20 -3.46 -29.48 -16.06
C LYS A 20 -2.76 -30.42 -17.05
N SER A 21 -2.40 -31.61 -16.59
CA SER A 21 -1.71 -32.65 -17.35
C SER A 21 -2.62 -33.82 -17.75
N ALA A 22 -3.90 -33.79 -17.34
CA ALA A 22 -4.88 -34.82 -17.66
C ALA A 22 -5.29 -34.77 -19.13
N ASP A 23 -5.47 -33.57 -19.68
CA ASP A 23 -5.80 -33.37 -21.07
C ASP A 23 -4.51 -33.26 -21.91
N LYS A 24 -4.35 -34.22 -22.81
CA LYS A 24 -3.24 -34.32 -23.78
C LYS A 24 -3.71 -34.07 -25.21
N GLY A 25 -4.89 -33.48 -25.39
CA GLY A 25 -5.43 -33.13 -26.70
C GLY A 25 -4.62 -32.03 -27.38
N VAL A 26 -4.67 -32.01 -28.72
CA VAL A 26 -3.89 -31.07 -29.56
C VAL A 26 -4.12 -29.61 -29.18
N LYS A 27 -5.33 -29.24 -28.74
CA LYS A 27 -5.62 -27.88 -28.27
C LYS A 27 -4.78 -27.51 -27.04
N ALA A 28 -4.64 -28.43 -26.10
CA ALA A 28 -3.92 -28.22 -24.85
C ALA A 28 -2.39 -28.28 -25.03
N THR A 29 -1.89 -29.06 -26.00
CA THR A 29 -0.45 -29.29 -26.19
C THR A 29 0.19 -28.50 -27.33
N ASN A 30 -0.59 -28.00 -28.30
CA ASN A 30 -0.05 -27.36 -29.51
C ASN A 30 -0.77 -26.06 -29.88
N THR A 31 -2.11 -26.04 -29.86
CA THR A 31 -2.86 -24.84 -30.29
C THR A 31 -2.67 -23.70 -29.30
N TYR A 32 -2.96 -23.96 -28.03
CA TYR A 32 -2.88 -22.98 -26.93
C TYR A 32 -1.79 -23.33 -25.90
N GLY A 33 -1.11 -24.45 -26.07
CA GLY A 33 0.07 -24.85 -25.28
C GLY A 33 1.28 -25.11 -26.17
N THR A 34 2.32 -25.69 -25.58
CA THR A 34 3.50 -26.19 -26.28
C THR A 34 3.81 -27.62 -25.82
N SER A 35 4.78 -28.27 -26.48
CA SER A 35 5.27 -29.58 -26.05
C SER A 35 5.89 -29.57 -24.64
N ARG A 36 6.26 -28.39 -24.12
CA ARG A 36 6.90 -28.18 -22.81
C ARG A 36 5.93 -27.72 -21.73
N ILE A 37 4.83 -27.05 -22.09
CA ILE A 37 3.87 -26.49 -21.14
C ILE A 37 2.43 -26.58 -21.68
N SER A 38 1.50 -27.09 -20.86
CA SER A 38 0.10 -27.22 -21.29
C SER A 38 -0.62 -25.87 -21.29
N ALA A 39 -1.63 -25.74 -22.14
CA ALA A 39 -2.48 -24.55 -22.22
C ALA A 39 -3.08 -24.18 -20.84
N TYR A 40 -3.48 -25.16 -20.04
CA TYR A 40 -3.99 -24.95 -18.69
C TYR A 40 -2.97 -24.32 -17.75
N LYS A 41 -1.68 -24.62 -17.91
CA LYS A 41 -0.63 -23.95 -17.14
C LYS A 41 -0.45 -22.51 -17.59
N ILE A 42 -0.50 -22.26 -18.91
CA ILE A 42 -0.44 -20.90 -19.47
C ILE A 42 -1.64 -20.06 -19.01
N ILE A 43 -2.85 -20.62 -18.98
CA ILE A 43 -4.06 -19.96 -18.47
C ILE A 43 -3.88 -19.65 -16.98
N GLU A 44 -3.42 -20.60 -16.16
CA GLU A 44 -3.18 -20.33 -14.74
C GLU A 44 -2.17 -19.21 -14.52
N ASP A 45 -1.05 -19.18 -15.27
CA ASP A 45 -0.07 -18.10 -15.16
C ASP A 45 -0.69 -16.76 -15.59
N SER A 46 -1.52 -16.75 -16.63
CA SER A 46 -2.26 -15.56 -17.08
C SER A 46 -3.24 -15.02 -16.04
N LEU A 47 -4.03 -15.90 -15.43
CA LEU A 47 -4.98 -15.54 -14.36
C LEU A 47 -4.27 -14.96 -13.13
N ASN A 48 -3.00 -15.32 -12.90
CA ASN A 48 -2.19 -14.82 -11.79
C ASN A 48 -1.26 -13.66 -12.20
N LEU A 49 -1.46 -13.04 -13.38
CA LEU A 49 -0.63 -11.94 -13.88
C LEU A 49 0.87 -12.29 -13.95
N ARG A 50 1.19 -13.55 -14.31
CA ARG A 50 2.55 -14.04 -14.47
C ARG A 50 2.85 -14.30 -15.94
N ASP A 51 4.02 -13.86 -16.39
CA ASP A 51 4.56 -14.28 -17.68
C ASP A 51 4.97 -15.75 -17.62
N VAL A 52 4.60 -16.50 -18.67
CA VAL A 52 5.07 -17.88 -18.84
C VAL A 52 6.57 -17.87 -19.11
N ARG A 53 7.31 -18.71 -18.40
CA ARG A 53 8.76 -18.91 -18.59
C ARG A 53 9.10 -20.39 -18.59
N ILE A 54 9.96 -20.79 -19.52
CA ILE A 54 10.45 -22.16 -19.65
C ILE A 54 11.93 -22.19 -19.31
N PHE A 55 12.32 -23.08 -18.41
CA PHE A 55 13.71 -23.25 -17.97
C PHE A 55 14.23 -24.61 -18.41
N ASP A 56 15.46 -24.61 -18.91
CA ASP A 56 16.29 -25.80 -19.03
C ASP A 56 17.14 -25.94 -17.77
N TYR A 57 17.60 -27.14 -17.49
CA TYR A 57 18.47 -27.39 -16.33
C TYR A 57 19.83 -27.87 -16.81
N ILE A 58 20.87 -27.12 -16.42
CA ILE A 58 22.27 -27.42 -16.70
C ILE A 58 23.00 -27.69 -15.38
N TYR A 59 24.10 -28.44 -15.43
CA TYR A 59 24.97 -28.63 -14.26
C TYR A 59 26.06 -27.55 -14.29
N ASP A 60 26.30 -26.89 -13.16
CA ASP A 60 27.44 -25.96 -13.00
C ASP A 60 28.76 -26.73 -12.80
N GLU A 61 29.87 -25.99 -12.73
CA GLU A 61 31.22 -26.54 -12.51
C GLU A 61 31.36 -27.29 -11.17
N ASN A 62 30.44 -27.06 -10.24
CA ASN A 62 30.37 -27.72 -8.93
C ASN A 62 29.39 -28.91 -8.91
N GLY A 63 28.80 -29.27 -10.06
CA GLY A 63 27.84 -30.36 -10.18
C GLY A 63 26.43 -30.02 -9.68
N ASN A 64 26.11 -28.76 -9.40
CA ASN A 64 24.77 -28.34 -8.99
C ASN A 64 23.87 -28.09 -10.20
N LYS A 65 22.60 -28.48 -10.08
CA LYS A 65 21.60 -28.28 -11.13
C LYS A 65 21.09 -26.83 -11.11
N VAL A 66 21.49 -26.04 -12.10
CA VAL A 66 21.09 -24.63 -12.28
C VAL A 66 20.02 -24.51 -13.35
N ALA A 67 18.97 -23.74 -13.06
CA ALA A 67 17.92 -23.43 -14.02
C ALA A 67 18.35 -22.28 -14.94
N LYS A 68 18.43 -22.53 -16.25
CA LYS A 68 18.72 -21.54 -17.29
C LYS A 68 17.46 -21.25 -18.10
N LEU A 69 17.10 -19.98 -18.25
CA LEU A 69 15.92 -19.58 -19.03
C LEU A 69 16.11 -19.97 -20.51
N ASN A 70 15.19 -20.76 -21.05
CA ASN A 70 15.15 -21.07 -22.48
C ASN A 70 14.40 -19.95 -23.20
N ILE A 71 15.15 -19.02 -23.81
CA ILE A 71 14.60 -17.84 -24.47
C ILE A 71 13.63 -18.25 -25.58
N LYS A 72 14.03 -19.19 -26.45
CA LYS A 72 13.24 -19.61 -27.62
C LYS A 72 11.90 -20.22 -27.22
N GLU A 73 11.91 -21.21 -26.32
CA GLU A 73 10.69 -21.87 -25.86
C GLU A 73 9.80 -20.90 -25.06
N THR A 74 10.41 -20.02 -24.25
CA THR A 74 9.69 -18.99 -23.51
C THR A 74 8.96 -18.03 -24.45
N THR A 75 9.61 -17.54 -25.51
CA THR A 75 8.97 -16.66 -26.51
C THR A 75 7.77 -17.34 -27.16
N ILE A 76 7.89 -18.62 -27.53
CA ILE A 76 6.78 -19.38 -28.12
C ILE A 76 5.61 -19.50 -27.13
N ALA A 77 5.91 -19.84 -25.88
CA ALA A 77 4.88 -19.98 -24.85
C ALA A 77 4.19 -18.64 -24.52
N GLN A 78 4.92 -17.53 -24.53
CA GLN A 78 4.37 -16.19 -24.37
C GLN A 78 3.48 -15.77 -25.54
N GLN A 79 3.81 -16.16 -26.78
CA GLN A 79 2.91 -15.96 -27.93
C GLN A 79 1.59 -16.73 -27.75
N LYS A 80 1.65 -17.96 -27.21
CA LYS A 80 0.43 -18.71 -26.85
C LYS A 80 -0.35 -18.02 -25.75
N GLN A 81 0.33 -17.48 -24.75
CA GLN A 81 -0.27 -16.70 -23.68
C GLN A 81 -1.04 -15.48 -24.23
N ALA A 82 -0.42 -14.70 -25.12
CA ALA A 82 -1.06 -13.57 -25.79
C ALA A 82 -2.28 -14.00 -26.61
N SER A 83 -2.17 -15.10 -27.35
CA SER A 83 -3.29 -15.64 -28.15
C SER A 83 -4.48 -16.08 -27.27
N ILE A 84 -4.21 -16.64 -26.09
CA ILE A 84 -5.25 -16.99 -25.10
C ILE A 84 -5.93 -15.73 -24.57
N LYS A 85 -5.16 -14.69 -24.21
CA LYS A 85 -5.71 -13.42 -23.73
C LYS A 85 -6.61 -12.78 -24.78
N GLN A 86 -6.14 -12.68 -26.03
CA GLN A 86 -6.93 -12.15 -27.13
C GLN A 86 -8.22 -12.94 -27.36
N ALA A 87 -8.14 -14.27 -27.36
CA ALA A 87 -9.32 -15.11 -27.54
C ALA A 87 -10.35 -14.93 -26.40
N PHE A 88 -9.89 -14.65 -25.17
CA PHE A 88 -10.77 -14.36 -24.04
C PHE A 88 -11.44 -12.98 -24.17
N GLU A 89 -10.69 -11.97 -24.60
CA GLU A 89 -11.24 -10.64 -24.92
C GLU A 89 -12.27 -10.73 -26.04
N ASP A 90 -11.93 -11.35 -27.15
CA ASP A 90 -12.84 -11.55 -28.29
C ASP A 90 -14.10 -12.29 -27.84
N TRP A 91 -13.96 -13.30 -26.97
CA TRP A 91 -15.10 -14.00 -26.39
C TRP A 91 -15.99 -13.06 -25.59
N ILE A 92 -15.43 -12.19 -24.73
CA ILE A 92 -16.19 -11.18 -23.97
C ILE A 92 -16.97 -10.26 -24.92
N TRP A 93 -16.31 -9.71 -25.94
CA TRP A 93 -16.89 -8.68 -26.81
C TRP A 93 -17.86 -9.22 -27.87
N LYS A 94 -17.80 -10.52 -28.17
CA LYS A 94 -18.68 -11.17 -29.16
C LYS A 94 -20.15 -11.19 -28.74
N ASP A 95 -20.44 -11.17 -27.44
CA ASP A 95 -21.77 -11.29 -26.87
C ASP A 95 -22.19 -9.96 -26.22
N PRO A 96 -23.14 -9.21 -26.81
CA PRO A 96 -23.58 -7.92 -26.29
C PRO A 96 -24.13 -8.00 -24.85
N ASP A 97 -24.90 -9.03 -24.52
CA ASP A 97 -25.53 -9.16 -23.21
C ASP A 97 -24.46 -9.37 -22.13
N ARG A 98 -23.47 -10.24 -22.41
CA ARG A 98 -22.33 -10.46 -21.52
C ARG A 98 -21.53 -9.19 -21.29
N ARG A 99 -21.25 -8.44 -22.36
CA ARG A 99 -20.53 -7.17 -22.26
C ARG A 99 -21.28 -6.20 -21.36
N ASP A 100 -22.57 -6.06 -21.58
CA ASP A 100 -23.40 -5.09 -20.86
C ASP A 100 -23.50 -5.47 -19.36
N ASP A 101 -23.63 -6.77 -19.05
CA ASP A 101 -23.58 -7.29 -17.68
C ASP A 101 -22.24 -7.00 -16.99
N LEU A 102 -21.12 -7.29 -17.64
CA LEU A 102 -19.78 -7.02 -17.09
C LEU A 102 -19.53 -5.51 -16.91
N CYS A 103 -19.96 -4.70 -17.88
CA CYS A 103 -19.89 -3.25 -17.79
C CYS A 103 -20.70 -2.71 -16.61
N LYS A 104 -21.91 -3.24 -16.40
CA LYS A 104 -22.76 -2.88 -15.25
C LYS A 104 -22.09 -3.25 -13.93
N ILE A 105 -21.52 -4.45 -13.81
CA ILE A 105 -20.79 -4.86 -12.60
C ILE A 105 -19.63 -3.92 -12.32
N TYR A 106 -18.81 -3.60 -13.33
CA TYR A 106 -17.69 -2.67 -13.19
C TYR A 106 -18.17 -1.28 -12.75
N ASN A 107 -19.21 -0.75 -13.41
CA ASN A 107 -19.72 0.57 -13.10
C ASN A 107 -20.29 0.66 -11.69
N VAL A 108 -21.08 -0.33 -11.26
CA VAL A 108 -21.63 -0.38 -9.91
C VAL A 108 -20.53 -0.48 -8.85
N ARG A 109 -19.48 -1.27 -9.08
CA ARG A 109 -18.41 -1.50 -8.11
C ARG A 109 -17.38 -0.37 -8.03
N PHE A 110 -17.03 0.23 -9.16
CA PHE A 110 -15.85 1.10 -9.25
C PHE A 110 -16.13 2.48 -9.86
N ASN A 111 -17.09 2.59 -10.78
CA ASN A 111 -17.40 3.83 -11.51
C ASN A 111 -18.78 4.42 -11.15
N SER A 112 -19.21 4.26 -9.91
CA SER A 112 -20.50 4.74 -9.37
C SER A 112 -20.32 5.82 -8.29
N ILE A 113 -19.09 6.30 -8.11
CA ILE A 113 -18.74 7.18 -7.00
C ILE A 113 -18.53 8.59 -7.54
N ARG A 114 -19.39 9.51 -7.12
CA ARG A 114 -19.17 10.93 -7.32
C ARG A 114 -18.32 11.48 -6.17
N PRO A 115 -17.11 12.01 -6.42
CA PRO A 115 -16.33 12.64 -5.37
C PRO A 115 -17.09 13.82 -4.76
N ARG A 116 -17.04 13.95 -3.44
CA ARG A 116 -17.59 15.12 -2.76
C ARG A 116 -16.77 16.36 -3.14
N GLU A 117 -17.47 17.40 -3.57
CA GLU A 117 -16.92 18.74 -3.69
C GLU A 117 -16.94 19.42 -2.31
N TYR A 118 -15.84 20.06 -1.95
CA TYR A 118 -15.69 20.74 -0.67
C TYR A 118 -15.62 22.24 -0.91
N ASP A 119 -16.45 22.98 -0.18
CA ASP A 119 -16.42 24.44 -0.11
C ASP A 119 -16.02 24.82 1.31
N GLY A 120 -14.95 25.59 1.45
CA GLY A 120 -14.47 26.11 2.73
C GLY A 120 -14.72 27.60 2.92
N SER A 121 -15.46 28.25 2.02
CA SER A 121 -15.68 29.71 2.05
C SER A 121 -16.37 30.20 3.34
N HIS A 122 -17.17 29.34 3.98
CA HIS A 122 -17.86 29.62 5.24
C HIS A 122 -16.98 29.46 6.49
N ILE A 123 -15.78 28.88 6.37
CA ILE A 123 -14.91 28.65 7.51
C ILE A 123 -14.30 29.98 7.96
N THR A 124 -14.54 30.32 9.22
CA THR A 124 -13.89 31.45 9.89
C THR A 124 -12.67 30.94 10.64
N PHE A 125 -11.48 31.33 10.17
CA PHE A 125 -10.19 30.91 10.73
C PHE A 125 -9.82 31.80 11.92
N ASN A 126 -10.11 31.33 13.13
CA ASN A 126 -9.95 32.15 14.33
C ASN A 126 -8.51 32.14 14.83
N GLY A 127 -7.94 33.31 15.09
CA GLY A 127 -6.55 33.46 15.53
C GLY A 127 -5.53 33.49 14.38
N ILE A 128 -6.00 33.47 13.13
CA ILE A 128 -5.14 33.72 11.98
C ILE A 128 -4.61 35.16 12.03
N ASN A 129 -3.40 35.39 11.56
CA ASN A 129 -2.87 36.74 11.37
C ASN A 129 -3.81 37.52 10.42
N PRO A 130 -4.38 38.67 10.86
CA PRO A 130 -5.34 39.44 10.06
C PRO A 130 -4.82 39.92 8.71
N GLU A 131 -3.50 40.04 8.56
CA GLU A 131 -2.86 40.44 7.29
C GLU A 131 -2.80 39.30 6.25
N ILE A 132 -3.08 38.06 6.67
CA ILE A 132 -2.95 36.87 5.83
C ILE A 132 -4.34 36.32 5.49
N ALA A 133 -4.65 36.29 4.19
CA ALA A 133 -5.87 35.67 3.67
C ALA A 133 -5.55 34.35 2.94
N LEU A 134 -6.17 33.25 3.37
CA LEU A 134 -6.10 31.97 2.66
C LEU A 134 -6.87 32.04 1.34
N ARG A 135 -6.27 31.48 0.28
CA ARG A 135 -6.90 31.35 -1.04
C ARG A 135 -8.05 30.33 -1.01
N LYS A 136 -8.99 30.44 -1.96
CA LYS A 136 -10.16 29.55 -2.04
C LYS A 136 -9.78 28.06 -1.98
N HIS A 137 -8.82 27.63 -2.78
CA HIS A 137 -8.40 26.21 -2.81
C HIS A 137 -7.79 25.73 -1.48
N GLN A 138 -7.18 26.62 -0.70
CA GLN A 138 -6.67 26.29 0.64
C GLN A 138 -7.85 26.09 1.60
N LYS A 139 -8.85 26.98 1.56
CA LYS A 139 -10.06 26.85 2.37
C LYS A 139 -10.82 25.57 2.04
N ASP A 140 -10.98 25.25 0.76
CA ASP A 140 -11.65 24.03 0.29
C ASP A 140 -10.87 22.78 0.72
N ALA A 141 -9.54 22.83 0.71
CA ALA A 141 -8.70 21.75 1.23
C ALA A 141 -8.80 21.59 2.76
N VAL A 142 -8.89 22.69 3.52
CA VAL A 142 -9.18 22.63 4.97
C VAL A 142 -10.56 22.00 5.21
N ALA A 143 -11.59 22.39 4.45
CA ALA A 143 -12.91 21.78 4.51
C ALA A 143 -12.86 20.27 4.22
N ARG A 144 -12.07 19.85 3.23
CA ARG A 144 -11.83 18.42 2.93
C ARG A 144 -11.23 17.67 4.11
N ILE A 145 -10.23 18.25 4.77
CA ILE A 145 -9.58 17.63 5.94
C ILE A 145 -10.55 17.52 7.12
N MET A 146 -11.36 18.54 7.38
CA MET A 146 -12.29 18.55 8.52
C MET A 146 -13.53 17.69 8.31
N TYR A 147 -14.10 17.70 7.10
CA TYR A 147 -15.40 17.05 6.82
C TYR A 147 -15.27 15.70 6.12
N GLY A 148 -14.10 15.41 5.55
CA GLY A 148 -13.81 14.18 4.85
C GLY A 148 -13.20 13.11 5.76
N GLY A 149 -12.42 12.23 5.13
CA GLY A 149 -11.53 11.30 5.80
C GLY A 149 -10.06 11.70 5.62
N ASN A 150 -9.18 10.72 5.77
CA ASN A 150 -7.78 10.85 5.43
C ASN A 150 -7.60 11.48 4.04
N SER A 151 -6.64 12.40 3.94
CA SER A 151 -6.57 13.33 2.81
C SER A 151 -5.18 13.44 2.23
N LEU A 152 -5.10 13.56 0.91
CA LEU A 152 -3.88 13.82 0.16
C LEU A 152 -3.93 15.23 -0.44
N LEU A 153 -3.04 16.11 0.00
CA LEU A 153 -2.80 17.44 -0.57
C LEU A 153 -1.75 17.32 -1.69
N GLY A 154 -2.20 16.88 -2.86
CA GLY A 154 -1.39 16.74 -4.08
C GLY A 154 -1.19 18.06 -4.85
N HIS A 155 -1.09 19.20 -4.17
CA HIS A 155 -0.91 20.49 -4.83
C HIS A 155 0.56 20.71 -5.24
N VAL A 156 0.77 21.46 -6.32
CA VAL A 156 2.11 21.87 -6.78
C VAL A 156 2.93 22.57 -5.69
N VAL A 157 4.25 22.57 -5.84
CA VAL A 157 5.15 23.32 -4.95
C VAL A 157 4.76 24.80 -4.96
N GLY A 158 4.75 25.45 -3.79
CA GLY A 158 4.33 26.86 -3.65
C GLY A 158 2.82 27.09 -3.56
N ALA A 159 1.96 26.08 -3.71
CA ALA A 159 0.51 26.23 -3.61
C ALA A 159 -0.03 26.52 -2.19
N GLY A 160 0.85 26.65 -1.19
CA GLY A 160 0.49 26.94 0.20
C GLY A 160 0.00 25.71 0.98
N LYS A 161 0.63 24.54 0.76
CA LYS A 161 0.33 23.29 1.49
C LYS A 161 0.59 23.44 3.00
N THR A 162 1.67 24.10 3.40
CA THR A 162 2.01 24.35 4.81
C THR A 162 0.86 25.05 5.54
N TRP A 163 0.46 26.24 5.08
CA TRP A 163 -0.65 26.99 5.69
C TRP A 163 -1.98 26.26 5.64
N THR A 164 -2.22 25.44 4.61
CA THR A 164 -3.42 24.60 4.55
C THR A 164 -3.42 23.57 5.69
N MET A 165 -2.30 22.89 5.94
CA MET A 165 -2.19 21.91 7.01
C MET A 165 -2.26 22.58 8.40
N VAL A 166 -1.58 23.71 8.58
CA VAL A 166 -1.62 24.48 9.83
C VAL A 166 -3.05 24.96 10.15
N ALA A 167 -3.73 25.57 9.18
CA ALA A 167 -5.11 26.02 9.36
C ALA A 167 -6.06 24.86 9.64
N ALA A 168 -5.88 23.72 8.95
CA ALA A 168 -6.67 22.52 9.22
C ALA A 168 -6.45 21.98 10.65
N ALA A 169 -5.21 21.96 11.14
CA ALA A 169 -4.90 21.50 12.50
C ALA A 169 -5.54 22.40 13.57
N MET A 170 -5.37 23.72 13.45
CA MET A 170 -5.92 24.69 14.40
C MET A 170 -7.44 24.65 14.44
N GLU A 171 -8.10 24.68 13.28
CA GLU A 171 -9.56 24.62 13.23
C GLU A 171 -10.11 23.27 13.68
N SER A 172 -9.41 22.17 13.38
CA SER A 172 -9.78 20.85 13.86
C SER A 172 -9.74 20.75 15.38
N ARG A 173 -8.70 21.31 16.00
CA ARG A 173 -8.56 21.33 17.46
C ARG A 173 -9.61 22.22 18.11
N ARG A 174 -9.82 23.42 17.56
CA ARG A 174 -10.87 24.36 18.02
C ARG A 174 -12.28 23.76 17.99
N LEU A 175 -12.57 22.93 16.98
CA LEU A 175 -13.86 22.25 16.84
C LEU A 175 -13.95 20.90 17.58
N GLY A 176 -12.91 20.48 18.30
CA GLY A 176 -12.88 19.19 19.00
C GLY A 176 -12.80 17.97 18.08
N LEU A 177 -12.39 18.15 16.83
CA LEU A 177 -12.20 17.06 15.85
C LEU A 177 -10.82 16.40 15.96
N CYS A 178 -9.92 16.98 16.76
CA CYS A 178 -8.56 16.52 17.03
C CYS A 178 -8.14 17.03 18.40
N ASN A 179 -7.53 16.17 19.21
CA ASN A 179 -6.92 16.56 20.47
C ASN A 179 -5.48 17.01 20.26
N LYS A 180 -4.68 16.26 19.48
CA LYS A 180 -3.24 16.52 19.34
C LYS A 180 -2.74 16.24 17.93
N SER A 181 -2.34 17.30 17.25
CA SER A 181 -1.77 17.25 15.90
C SER A 181 -0.25 17.10 15.93
N LEU A 182 0.27 16.16 15.14
CA LEU A 182 1.70 15.96 14.91
C LEU A 182 2.04 16.23 13.45
N PHE A 183 2.98 17.14 13.21
CA PHE A 183 3.53 17.45 11.92
C PHE A 183 4.86 16.72 11.75
N VAL A 184 4.94 15.90 10.71
CA VAL A 184 6.14 15.15 10.34
C VAL A 184 6.68 15.73 9.03
N VAL A 185 7.83 16.40 9.13
CA VAL A 185 8.38 17.23 8.03
C VAL A 185 9.82 16.82 7.70
N PRO A 186 10.39 17.25 6.56
CA PRO A 186 11.81 17.04 6.30
C PRO A 186 12.67 17.60 7.43
N ASN A 187 13.68 16.84 7.89
CA ASN A 187 14.44 17.17 9.11
C ASN A 187 15.11 18.55 9.10
N HIS A 188 15.40 19.10 7.91
CA HIS A 188 16.04 20.41 7.75
C HIS A 188 15.04 21.58 7.68
N LEU A 189 13.73 21.29 7.67
CA LEU A 189 12.66 22.28 7.57
C LEU A 189 11.86 22.46 8.86
N THR A 190 12.19 21.76 9.96
CA THR A 190 11.42 21.83 11.22
C THR A 190 11.33 23.25 11.78
N GLU A 191 12.43 24.00 11.75
CA GLU A 191 12.47 25.40 12.21
C GLU A 191 11.69 26.33 11.27
N GLN A 192 11.85 26.17 9.95
CA GLN A 192 11.09 26.94 8.96
C GLN A 192 9.58 26.70 9.13
N TRP A 193 9.18 25.44 9.33
CA TRP A 193 7.79 25.07 9.58
C TRP A 193 7.24 25.74 10.84
N ALA A 194 8.03 25.82 11.91
CA ALA A 194 7.63 26.53 13.13
C ALA A 194 7.42 28.04 12.88
N SER A 195 8.32 28.67 12.12
CA SER A 195 8.17 30.07 11.72
C SER A 195 6.93 30.29 10.86
N GLU A 196 6.68 29.45 9.85
CA GLU A 196 5.48 29.53 9.00
C GLU A 196 4.19 29.30 9.80
N PHE A 197 4.21 28.40 10.79
CA PHE A 197 3.09 28.14 11.68
C PHE A 197 2.76 29.39 12.50
N LEU A 198 3.74 29.98 13.19
CA LEU A 198 3.57 31.17 14.02
C LEU A 198 3.29 32.43 13.20
N GLN A 199 3.76 32.51 11.96
CA GLN A 199 3.39 33.59 11.04
C GLN A 199 1.88 33.55 10.74
N LEU A 200 1.31 32.35 10.58
CA LEU A 200 -0.11 32.17 10.31
C LEU A 200 -0.96 32.29 11.59
N TYR A 201 -0.53 31.69 12.69
CA TYR A 201 -1.19 31.72 14.00
C TYR A 201 -0.21 32.18 15.09
N PRO A 202 -0.07 33.50 15.32
CA PRO A 202 0.95 34.05 16.23
C PRO A 202 0.82 33.62 17.70
N ALA A 203 -0.39 33.26 18.13
CA ALA A 203 -0.69 32.85 19.50
C ALA A 203 -0.64 31.33 19.73
N ALA A 204 -0.29 30.53 18.71
CA ALA A 204 -0.30 29.07 18.82
C ALA A 204 0.81 28.55 19.76
N ASN A 205 0.45 27.61 20.65
CA ASN A 205 1.40 26.92 21.52
C ASN A 205 1.95 25.67 20.83
N ILE A 206 3.10 25.80 20.17
CA ILE A 206 3.72 24.70 19.42
C ILE A 206 4.94 24.10 20.13
N LEU A 207 5.13 22.78 20.00
CA LEU A 207 6.34 22.09 20.43
C LEU A 207 7.15 21.67 19.20
N VAL A 208 8.38 22.16 19.07
CA VAL A 208 9.25 21.88 17.93
C VAL A 208 10.43 21.01 18.37
N ALA A 209 10.65 19.90 17.67
CA ALA A 209 11.79 19.03 17.94
C ALA A 209 13.08 19.55 17.31
N THR A 210 14.16 19.43 18.07
CA THR A 210 15.53 19.63 17.61
C THR A 210 16.27 18.30 17.50
N LYS A 211 17.44 18.28 16.86
CA LYS A 211 18.27 17.06 16.80
C LYS A 211 18.63 16.52 18.19
N LYS A 212 18.85 17.41 19.17
CA LYS A 212 19.24 17.07 20.55
C LYS A 212 18.13 16.35 21.31
N ASP A 213 16.87 16.64 20.99
CA ASP A 213 15.71 16.04 21.67
C ASP A 213 15.60 14.53 21.42
N PHE A 214 16.11 14.04 20.30
CA PHE A 214 16.07 12.63 19.90
C PHE A 214 17.42 11.90 20.05
N GLU A 215 18.32 12.48 20.84
CA GLU A 215 19.44 11.75 21.43
C GLU A 215 18.92 10.79 22.50
N MET A 216 19.61 9.65 22.69
CA MET A 216 19.13 8.55 23.53
C MET A 216 18.76 8.99 24.96
N LYS A 217 19.49 9.95 25.53
CA LYS A 217 19.23 10.49 26.88
C LYS A 217 18.01 11.40 26.97
N ASN A 218 17.66 12.10 25.88
CA ASN A 218 16.64 13.14 25.88
C ASN A 218 15.30 12.67 25.30
N ARG A 219 15.31 11.63 24.46
CA ARG A 219 14.12 11.14 23.74
C ARG A 219 12.95 10.85 24.68
N LYS A 220 13.19 10.13 25.79
CA LYS A 220 12.14 9.80 26.77
C LYS A 220 11.51 11.07 27.36
N LYS A 221 12.33 12.08 27.68
CA LYS A 221 11.86 13.37 28.20
C LYS A 221 11.06 14.14 27.15
N PHE A 222 11.52 14.18 25.89
CA PHE A 222 10.82 14.88 24.82
C PHE A 222 9.46 14.22 24.51
N CYS A 223 9.41 12.89 24.33
CA CYS A 223 8.14 12.18 24.15
C CYS A 223 7.22 12.33 25.36
N GLY A 224 7.76 12.34 26.59
CA GLY A 224 6.99 12.64 27.79
C GLY A 224 6.36 14.03 27.78
N ARG A 225 7.08 15.05 27.29
CA ARG A 225 6.53 16.40 27.07
C ARG A 225 5.41 16.39 26.05
N ILE A 226 5.57 15.66 24.93
CA ILE A 226 4.49 15.52 23.95
C ILE A 226 3.26 14.92 24.65
N ALA A 227 3.42 13.84 25.41
CA ALA A 227 2.33 13.14 26.07
C ALA A 227 1.54 14.04 27.04
N THR A 228 2.25 14.75 27.92
CA THR A 228 1.63 15.50 29.04
C THR A 228 1.35 16.96 28.74
N GLY A 229 2.01 17.54 27.72
CA GLY A 229 1.86 18.95 27.38
C GLY A 229 0.61 19.22 26.55
N ASP A 230 -0.05 20.33 26.85
CA ASP A 230 -1.18 20.84 26.08
C ASP A 230 -0.69 21.77 24.95
N TYR A 231 -0.23 21.15 23.87
CA TYR A 231 0.26 21.84 22.68
C TYR A 231 -0.79 21.84 21.57
N ASP A 232 -0.93 22.95 20.85
CA ASP A 232 -1.78 23.04 19.67
C ASP A 232 -1.27 22.15 18.53
N ALA A 233 0.06 22.06 18.41
CA ALA A 233 0.72 21.17 17.47
C ALA A 233 2.12 20.80 17.95
N VAL A 234 2.58 19.63 17.51
CA VAL A 234 3.96 19.18 17.67
C VAL A 234 4.60 19.04 16.29
N ILE A 235 5.81 19.56 16.09
CA ILE A 235 6.54 19.51 14.82
C ILE A 235 7.81 18.69 15.00
N ILE A 236 7.94 17.60 14.24
CA ILE A 236 9.10 16.71 14.27
C ILE A 236 9.59 16.39 12.86
N GLY A 237 10.87 16.02 12.75
CA GLY A 237 11.47 15.56 11.50
C GLY A 237 11.13 14.10 11.17
N HIS A 238 11.16 13.71 9.88
CA HIS A 238 10.95 12.31 9.43
C HIS A 238 11.79 11.30 10.22
N SER A 239 13.08 11.59 10.44
CA SER A 239 13.98 10.66 11.16
C SER A 239 13.67 10.54 12.65
N GLN A 240 13.05 11.58 13.23
CA GLN A 240 12.64 11.60 14.63
C GLN A 240 11.32 10.83 14.81
N PHE A 241 10.40 10.95 13.85
CA PHE A 241 9.17 10.17 13.83
C PHE A 241 9.44 8.66 13.80
N GLU A 242 10.42 8.20 13.01
CA GLU A 242 10.85 6.80 12.96
C GLU A 242 11.43 6.30 14.30
N LYS A 243 11.89 7.21 15.17
CA LYS A 243 12.42 6.88 16.51
C LYS A 243 11.34 6.80 17.59
N ILE A 244 10.08 7.06 17.25
CA ILE A 244 8.92 6.87 18.13
C ILE A 244 8.24 5.57 17.68
N PRO A 245 8.53 4.43 18.33
CA PRO A 245 7.99 3.14 17.90
C PRO A 245 6.51 2.99 18.28
N MET A 246 5.79 2.16 17.55
CA MET A 246 4.53 1.58 18.04
C MET A 246 4.82 0.58 19.16
N SER A 247 3.91 0.42 20.12
CA SER A 247 4.03 -0.60 21.16
C SER A 247 4.13 -2.01 20.58
N ALA A 248 4.90 -2.89 21.24
CA ALA A 248 5.04 -4.29 20.84
C ALA A 248 3.67 -5.00 20.79
N GLU A 249 2.79 -4.68 21.75
CA GLU A 249 1.42 -5.20 21.79
C GLU A 249 0.64 -4.82 20.53
N ARG A 250 0.64 -3.56 20.11
CA ARG A 250 -0.08 -3.15 18.89
C ARG A 250 0.52 -3.73 17.62
N GLN A 251 1.85 -3.76 17.51
CA GLN A 251 2.50 -4.43 16.38
C GLN A 251 2.08 -5.90 16.31
N LYS A 252 2.01 -6.57 17.47
CA LYS A 252 1.52 -7.94 17.58
C LYS A 252 0.04 -8.06 17.25
N THR A 253 -0.85 -7.16 17.70
CA THR A 253 -2.26 -7.17 17.33
C THR A 253 -2.45 -7.07 15.82
N ILE A 254 -1.72 -6.18 15.14
CA ILE A 254 -1.81 -6.02 13.68
C ILE A 254 -1.38 -7.32 12.98
N LEU A 255 -0.25 -7.90 13.40
CA LEU A 255 0.23 -9.16 12.83
C LEU A 255 -0.66 -10.35 13.17
N GLN A 256 -1.27 -10.36 14.36
CA GLN A 256 -2.18 -11.40 14.81
C GLN A 256 -3.49 -11.35 14.03
N ASN A 257 -4.06 -10.18 13.79
CA ASN A 257 -5.24 -10.04 12.94
C ASN A 257 -4.97 -10.58 11.52
N GLN A 258 -3.80 -10.27 10.95
CA GLN A 258 -3.38 -10.84 9.67
C GLN A 258 -3.19 -12.36 9.74
N LEU A 259 -2.68 -12.88 10.86
CA LEU A 259 -2.50 -14.31 11.08
C LEU A 259 -3.83 -15.04 11.21
N ASP A 260 -4.79 -14.47 11.94
CA ASP A 260 -6.12 -15.01 12.16
C ASP A 260 -6.94 -15.03 10.86
N GLU A 261 -6.83 -13.98 10.04
CA GLU A 261 -7.39 -13.98 8.68
C GLU A 261 -6.84 -15.14 7.85
N ILE A 262 -5.52 -15.37 7.87
CA ILE A 262 -4.90 -16.50 7.15
C ILE A 262 -5.32 -17.85 7.74
N ILE A 263 -5.45 -17.98 9.06
CA ILE A 263 -5.89 -19.22 9.71
C ILE A 263 -7.34 -19.54 9.37
N ASN A 264 -8.25 -18.57 9.49
CA ASN A 264 -9.64 -18.72 9.09
C ASN A 264 -9.73 -19.11 7.62
N GLY A 265 -8.91 -18.48 6.78
CA GLY A 265 -8.79 -18.84 5.38
C GLY A 265 -8.28 -20.26 5.12
N ILE A 266 -7.35 -20.76 5.93
CA ILE A 266 -6.92 -22.17 5.87
C ILE A 266 -8.03 -23.12 6.32
N ILE A 267 -8.82 -22.75 7.33
CA ILE A 267 -9.94 -23.55 7.83
C ILE A 267 -11.02 -23.63 6.77
N GLU A 268 -11.46 -22.50 6.24
CA GLU A 268 -12.42 -22.40 5.13
C GLU A 268 -11.95 -23.24 3.94
N ALA A 269 -10.69 -23.07 3.54
CA ALA A 269 -10.08 -23.87 2.48
C ALA A 269 -10.11 -25.37 2.80
N LYS A 270 -9.86 -25.80 4.03
CA LYS A 270 -9.94 -27.22 4.39
C LYS A 270 -11.38 -27.73 4.42
N THR A 271 -12.34 -26.93 4.90
CA THR A 271 -13.76 -27.31 4.96
C THR A 271 -14.40 -27.37 3.58
N GLU A 272 -13.98 -26.51 2.66
CA GLU A 272 -14.44 -26.50 1.26
C GLU A 272 -13.71 -27.53 0.39
N ASN A 273 -12.87 -28.40 0.97
CA ASN A 273 -11.95 -29.27 0.22
C ASN A 273 -11.12 -28.49 -0.82
N ALA A 274 -10.81 -27.24 -0.52
CA ALA A 274 -9.83 -26.47 -1.28
C ALA A 274 -8.46 -27.12 -1.16
N GLU A 275 -7.67 -26.92 -2.19
CA GLU A 275 -6.60 -27.85 -2.48
C GLU A 275 -5.33 -27.66 -1.66
N ARG A 276 -4.57 -28.76 -1.56
CA ARG A 276 -3.27 -28.85 -0.92
C ARG A 276 -2.30 -27.74 -1.35
N TYR A 277 -2.38 -27.25 -2.59
CA TYR A 277 -1.52 -26.17 -3.08
C TYR A 277 -1.86 -24.81 -2.45
N THR A 278 -3.13 -24.42 -2.47
CA THR A 278 -3.63 -23.18 -1.82
C THR A 278 -3.34 -23.21 -0.33
N ILE A 279 -3.60 -24.35 0.32
CA ILE A 279 -3.27 -24.57 1.74
C ILE A 279 -1.75 -24.42 1.98
N LYS A 280 -0.90 -25.00 1.13
CA LYS A 280 0.58 -24.89 1.28
C LYS A 280 1.08 -23.45 1.20
N GLN A 281 0.48 -22.61 0.35
CA GLN A 281 0.85 -21.19 0.27
C GLN A 281 0.41 -20.42 1.51
N MET A 282 -0.84 -20.61 1.95
CA MET A 282 -1.33 -19.98 3.17
C MET A 282 -0.50 -20.41 4.40
N GLU A 283 -0.10 -21.68 4.47
CA GLU A 283 0.82 -22.19 5.50
C GLU A 283 2.21 -21.53 5.43
N LYS A 284 2.72 -21.17 4.23
CA LYS A 284 3.97 -20.42 4.10
C LYS A 284 3.84 -19.01 4.65
N THR A 285 2.76 -18.30 4.29
CA THR A 285 2.48 -16.95 4.79
C THR A 285 2.29 -16.96 6.31
N LYS A 286 1.52 -17.93 6.83
CA LYS A 286 1.33 -18.19 8.25
C LYS A 286 2.66 -18.29 9.00
N ARG A 287 3.58 -19.16 8.55
CA ARG A 287 4.91 -19.31 9.16
C ARG A 287 5.72 -18.02 9.14
N GLY A 288 5.59 -17.21 8.08
CA GLY A 288 6.23 -15.90 7.99
C GLY A 288 5.72 -14.92 9.04
N LEU A 289 4.39 -14.86 9.23
CA LEU A 289 3.76 -14.03 10.26
C LEU A 289 4.10 -14.52 11.67
N GLU A 290 4.04 -15.83 11.92
CA GLU A 290 4.44 -16.44 13.20
C GLU A 290 5.90 -16.13 13.55
N ALA A 291 6.82 -16.17 12.58
CA ALA A 291 8.21 -15.80 12.78
C ALA A 291 8.38 -14.31 13.13
N LYS A 292 7.61 -13.42 12.49
CA LYS A 292 7.59 -11.98 12.82
C LYS A 292 7.06 -11.75 14.24
N ILE A 293 5.96 -12.39 14.63
CA ILE A 293 5.39 -12.31 15.98
C ILE A 293 6.37 -12.83 17.04
N LYS A 294 7.03 -13.97 16.79
CA LYS A 294 8.04 -14.51 17.69
C LYS A 294 9.19 -13.52 17.90
N LYS A 295 9.68 -12.90 16.83
CA LYS A 295 10.74 -11.89 16.89
C LYS A 295 10.34 -10.67 17.75
N LEU A 296 9.08 -10.25 17.71
CA LEU A 296 8.58 -9.17 18.57
C LEU A 296 8.55 -9.56 20.04
N ASN A 297 8.11 -10.78 20.38
CA ASN A 297 8.14 -11.27 21.77
C ASN A 297 9.57 -11.33 22.33
N ASP A 298 10.57 -11.65 21.48
CA ASP A 298 11.97 -11.66 21.89
C ASP A 298 12.53 -10.24 22.13
N GLN A 299 11.91 -9.21 21.55
CA GLN A 299 12.27 -7.79 21.68
C GLN A 299 11.61 -7.09 22.88
N GLU A 300 10.49 -7.62 23.40
CA GLU A 300 9.72 -7.07 24.53
C GLU A 300 10.57 -6.81 25.78
N ARG A 301 11.72 -7.49 25.91
CA ARG A 301 12.61 -7.38 27.07
C ARG A 301 13.52 -6.16 27.09
N LYS A 302 13.40 -5.20 26.14
CA LYS A 302 14.47 -4.19 25.94
C LYS A 302 14.15 -2.70 25.98
N ASP A 303 12.91 -2.20 26.06
CA ASP A 303 12.72 -0.75 25.93
C ASP A 303 11.80 -0.08 26.96
N ASP A 304 12.42 0.84 27.72
CA ASP A 304 11.80 1.89 28.54
C ASP A 304 11.58 3.15 27.66
N VAL A 305 10.96 2.97 26.49
CA VAL A 305 10.80 4.01 25.46
C VAL A 305 9.32 4.33 25.28
N VAL A 306 8.99 5.63 25.35
CA VAL A 306 7.64 6.14 25.09
C VAL A 306 7.23 5.82 23.65
N THR A 307 6.09 5.17 23.52
CA THR A 307 5.50 4.68 22.27
C THR A 307 4.62 5.74 21.59
N PHE A 308 4.28 5.51 20.33
CA PHE A 308 3.45 6.43 19.54
C PHE A 308 2.03 6.59 20.12
N GLU A 309 1.52 5.54 20.75
CA GLU A 309 0.22 5.53 21.41
C GLU A 309 0.24 6.38 22.69
N GLU A 310 1.33 6.30 23.46
CA GLU A 310 1.49 7.02 24.73
C GLU A 310 1.68 8.54 24.55
N ILE A 311 2.19 9.00 23.40
CA ILE A 311 2.28 10.44 23.14
C ILE A 311 0.89 11.08 22.88
N GLY A 312 -0.15 10.27 22.68
CA GLY A 312 -1.54 10.72 22.59
C GLY A 312 -1.84 11.54 21.34
N VAL A 313 -1.16 11.26 20.23
CA VAL A 313 -1.40 11.89 18.93
C VAL A 313 -2.58 11.20 18.24
N ASP A 314 -3.58 11.97 17.83
CA ASP A 314 -4.74 11.47 17.09
C ASP A 314 -4.83 12.03 15.66
N ARG A 315 -3.97 12.99 15.29
CA ARG A 315 -3.86 13.46 13.91
C ARG A 315 -2.42 13.68 13.49
N VAL A 316 -2.05 13.16 12.32
CA VAL A 316 -0.72 13.30 11.73
C VAL A 316 -0.80 13.98 10.37
N PHE A 317 0.01 15.03 10.22
CA PHE A 317 0.28 15.71 8.96
C PHE A 317 1.68 15.33 8.49
N VAL A 318 1.79 14.61 7.37
CA VAL A 318 3.07 14.19 6.79
C VAL A 318 3.37 15.04 5.57
N ASP A 319 4.38 15.89 5.67
CA ASP A 319 4.92 16.63 4.53
C ASP A 319 5.96 15.79 3.78
N GLU A 320 6.06 16.03 2.48
CA GLU A 320 6.83 15.21 1.53
C GLU A 320 6.57 13.70 1.69
N ALA A 321 5.29 13.33 1.71
CA ALA A 321 4.84 11.95 1.91
C ALA A 321 5.42 10.94 0.89
N HIS A 322 5.90 11.42 -0.26
CA HIS A 322 6.63 10.60 -1.24
C HIS A 322 7.89 9.94 -0.64
N TYR A 323 8.42 10.46 0.48
CA TYR A 323 9.50 9.83 1.24
C TYR A 323 9.16 8.40 1.71
N TYR A 324 7.87 8.09 1.88
CA TYR A 324 7.36 6.80 2.35
C TYR A 324 6.74 5.93 1.24
N LYS A 325 7.04 6.22 -0.03
CA LYS A 325 6.43 5.51 -1.18
C LYS A 325 6.79 4.03 -1.33
N ASN A 326 7.88 3.59 -0.70
CA ASN A 326 8.38 2.22 -0.78
C ASN A 326 7.80 1.35 0.34
N LEU A 327 6.50 1.08 0.31
CA LEU A 327 5.85 0.15 1.22
C LEU A 327 5.99 -1.28 0.67
N PHE A 328 6.32 -2.24 1.52
CA PHE A 328 6.40 -3.64 1.10
C PHE A 328 5.03 -4.14 0.64
N LEU A 329 5.00 -4.73 -0.55
CA LEU A 329 3.81 -5.35 -1.14
C LEU A 329 4.10 -6.81 -1.40
N TYR A 330 3.19 -7.68 -0.93
CA TYR A 330 3.17 -9.04 -1.39
C TYR A 330 2.49 -9.09 -2.76
N THR A 331 3.21 -9.56 -3.78
CA THR A 331 2.73 -9.69 -5.16
C THR A 331 3.20 -11.00 -5.76
N LYS A 332 2.41 -11.53 -6.69
CA LYS A 332 2.76 -12.71 -7.51
C LYS A 332 3.39 -12.32 -8.83
N MET A 333 3.19 -11.08 -9.22
CA MET A 333 3.76 -10.47 -10.40
C MET A 333 5.27 -10.43 -10.21
N ARG A 334 6.00 -10.61 -11.30
CA ARG A 334 7.46 -10.72 -11.27
C ARG A 334 8.04 -9.63 -12.15
N ASN A 335 9.16 -9.04 -11.73
CA ASN A 335 9.88 -8.02 -12.48
C ASN A 335 9.02 -6.79 -12.86
N VAL A 336 8.04 -6.42 -12.04
CA VAL A 336 7.25 -5.20 -12.25
C VAL A 336 7.99 -4.02 -11.65
N GLY A 337 8.27 -3.01 -12.48
CA GLY A 337 8.94 -1.78 -12.08
C GLY A 337 8.21 -1.04 -10.96
N GLY A 338 8.96 -0.60 -9.95
CA GLY A 338 8.42 0.18 -8.82
C GLY A 338 7.82 -0.64 -7.68
N ILE A 339 7.73 -1.97 -7.78
CA ILE A 339 7.41 -2.81 -6.62
C ILE A 339 8.64 -2.95 -5.73
N ALA A 340 8.54 -2.46 -4.50
CA ALA A 340 9.60 -2.59 -3.51
C ALA A 340 9.87 -4.07 -3.18
N GLN A 341 11.08 -4.55 -3.52
CA GLN A 341 11.51 -5.92 -3.27
C GLN A 341 11.91 -6.16 -1.80
N THR A 342 12.28 -5.08 -1.09
CA THR A 342 12.70 -5.11 0.30
C THR A 342 11.80 -4.22 1.15
N GLU A 343 11.53 -4.68 2.37
CA GLU A 343 10.70 -3.96 3.33
C GLU A 343 11.48 -2.74 3.87
N ALA A 344 11.07 -1.53 3.45
CA ALA A 344 11.60 -0.30 4.02
C ALA A 344 10.96 -0.05 5.38
N GLN A 345 11.75 -0.17 6.45
CA GLN A 345 11.28 -0.07 7.83
C GLN A 345 10.46 1.20 8.09
N LYS A 346 10.89 2.35 7.55
CA LYS A 346 10.17 3.63 7.65
C LYS A 346 8.75 3.60 7.09
N SER A 347 8.55 2.92 5.96
CA SER A 347 7.25 2.84 5.29
C SER A 347 6.32 1.90 6.04
N SER A 348 6.86 0.78 6.55
CA SER A 348 6.13 -0.16 7.42
C SER A 348 5.75 0.49 8.75
N ASP A 349 6.65 1.28 9.36
CA ASP A 349 6.39 2.05 10.58
C ASP A 349 5.25 3.05 10.37
N LEU A 350 5.33 3.87 9.32
CA LEU A 350 4.24 4.78 8.96
C LEU A 350 2.93 4.02 8.72
N PHE A 351 2.98 2.87 8.04
CA PHE A 351 1.78 2.09 7.74
C PHE A 351 1.10 1.62 9.03
N MET A 352 1.84 1.07 9.98
CA MET A 352 1.30 0.67 11.28
C MET A 352 0.67 1.84 12.03
N LYS A 353 1.31 3.02 12.02
CA LYS A 353 0.77 4.23 12.65
C LYS A 353 -0.50 4.72 11.94
N THR A 354 -0.57 4.67 10.61
CA THR A 354 -1.82 5.00 9.89
C THR A 354 -2.95 4.05 10.24
N GLN A 355 -2.69 2.74 10.35
CA GLN A 355 -3.72 1.76 10.75
C GLN A 355 -4.22 2.01 12.17
N TYR A 356 -3.32 2.36 13.09
CA TYR A 356 -3.69 2.75 14.45
C TYR A 356 -4.57 4.00 14.47
N LEU A 357 -4.16 5.05 13.74
CA LEU A 357 -4.93 6.29 13.65
C LEU A 357 -6.29 6.09 12.98
N ASP A 358 -6.39 5.20 11.99
CA ASP A 358 -7.65 4.86 11.34
C ASP A 358 -8.61 4.18 12.32
N GLY A 359 -8.11 3.27 13.15
CA GLY A 359 -8.87 2.64 14.23
C GLY A 359 -9.31 3.64 15.30
N LEU A 360 -8.46 4.60 15.65
CA LEU A 360 -8.74 5.62 16.67
C LEU A 360 -9.75 6.68 16.20
N THR A 361 -9.66 7.09 14.93
CA THR A 361 -10.38 8.26 14.40
C THR A 361 -11.48 7.93 13.39
N GLY A 362 -11.63 6.65 13.02
CA GLY A 362 -12.51 6.23 11.94
C GLY A 362 -12.03 6.70 10.56
N GLY A 363 -10.71 6.71 10.34
CA GLY A 363 -10.10 7.11 9.06
C GLY A 363 -10.05 8.62 8.84
N LYS A 364 -9.81 9.41 9.90
CA LYS A 364 -9.74 10.88 9.87
C LYS A 364 -8.47 11.44 10.53
N GLY A 365 -7.46 10.59 10.70
CA GLY A 365 -6.25 10.87 11.46
C GLY A 365 -5.04 11.20 10.58
N VAL A 366 -5.10 10.96 9.27
CA VAL A 366 -3.91 11.01 8.40
C VAL A 366 -4.08 12.00 7.26
N ILE A 367 -3.18 12.97 7.19
CA ILE A 367 -3.12 13.97 6.12
C ILE A 367 -1.73 13.94 5.51
N PHE A 368 -1.65 13.68 4.21
CA PHE A 368 -0.40 13.70 3.47
C PHE A 368 -0.32 14.94 2.59
N ALA A 369 0.88 15.50 2.46
CA ALA A 369 1.20 16.55 1.52
C ALA A 369 2.41 16.14 0.68
N THR A 370 2.31 16.32 -0.63
CA THR A 370 3.41 16.08 -1.57
C THR A 370 3.16 16.83 -2.86
N GLY A 371 4.21 17.40 -3.45
CA GLY A 371 4.15 17.96 -4.81
C GLY A 371 4.11 16.88 -5.90
N THR A 372 4.49 15.65 -5.56
CA THR A 372 4.62 14.51 -6.47
C THR A 372 3.87 13.30 -5.88
N PRO A 373 2.53 13.27 -5.97
CA PRO A 373 1.74 12.16 -5.43
C PRO A 373 2.02 10.83 -6.16
N VAL A 374 2.48 10.91 -7.41
CA VAL A 374 2.98 9.79 -8.21
C VAL A 374 4.25 10.26 -8.90
N SER A 375 5.37 9.58 -8.64
CA SER A 375 6.66 9.89 -9.26
C SER A 375 6.82 9.08 -10.54
N ASN A 376 6.93 7.75 -10.40
CA ASN A 376 7.47 6.90 -11.48
C ASN A 376 6.71 5.57 -11.70
N SER A 377 5.74 5.22 -10.84
CA SER A 377 5.07 3.91 -10.94
C SER A 377 3.65 3.98 -10.40
N MET A 378 2.74 3.24 -11.05
CA MET A 378 1.37 2.98 -10.58
C MET A 378 1.34 2.32 -9.19
N VAL A 379 2.42 1.65 -8.80
CA VAL A 379 2.58 1.08 -7.45
C VAL A 379 2.52 2.17 -6.38
N GLU A 380 3.03 3.38 -6.66
CA GLU A 380 2.99 4.50 -5.71
C GLU A 380 1.54 4.93 -5.42
N LEU A 381 0.64 4.90 -6.41
CA LEU A 381 -0.79 5.16 -6.20
C LEU A 381 -1.43 4.14 -5.27
N TYR A 382 -1.09 2.87 -5.43
CA TYR A 382 -1.58 1.82 -4.55
C TYR A 382 -1.06 2.00 -3.12
N THR A 383 0.23 2.31 -2.96
CA THR A 383 0.82 2.63 -1.66
C THR A 383 0.12 3.80 -0.98
N MET A 384 -0.16 4.90 -1.70
CA MET A 384 -0.88 6.04 -1.13
C MET A 384 -2.31 5.68 -0.72
N GLN A 385 -3.02 4.88 -1.52
CA GLN A 385 -4.33 4.35 -1.14
C GLN A 385 -4.26 3.43 0.08
N ARG A 386 -3.20 2.64 0.24
CA ARG A 386 -3.01 1.84 1.46
C ARG A 386 -2.82 2.69 2.71
N TYR A 387 -2.17 3.85 2.60
CA TYR A 387 -2.03 4.75 3.74
C TYR A 387 -3.33 5.50 4.08
N LEU A 388 -4.10 5.92 3.08
CA LEU A 388 -5.22 6.84 3.27
C LEU A 388 -6.60 6.18 3.19
N GLN A 389 -6.71 5.04 2.52
CA GLN A 389 -7.99 4.42 2.13
C GLN A 389 -7.97 2.89 2.30
N TYR A 390 -7.19 2.36 3.25
CA TYR A 390 -7.01 0.91 3.41
C TYR A 390 -8.34 0.16 3.57
N LYS A 391 -9.24 0.68 4.41
CA LYS A 391 -10.56 0.08 4.62
C LYS A 391 -11.37 0.00 3.32
N SER A 392 -11.34 1.07 2.51
CA SER A 392 -12.04 1.09 1.22
C SER A 392 -11.43 0.11 0.21
N LEU A 393 -10.12 -0.17 0.28
CA LEU A 393 -9.50 -1.23 -0.50
C LEU A 393 -10.01 -2.61 -0.05
N GLN A 394 -10.11 -2.86 1.26
CA GLN A 394 -10.63 -4.12 1.81
C GLN A 394 -12.09 -4.36 1.42
N GLU A 395 -12.95 -3.34 1.59
CA GLU A 395 -14.39 -3.42 1.24
C GLU A 395 -14.63 -3.76 -0.23
N ARG A 396 -13.67 -3.48 -1.11
CA ARG A 396 -13.74 -3.74 -2.55
C ARG A 396 -12.96 -4.97 -3.02
N GLY A 397 -12.30 -5.70 -2.10
CA GLY A 397 -11.45 -6.83 -2.46
C GLY A 397 -10.13 -6.43 -3.16
N LEU A 398 -9.67 -5.20 -2.93
CA LEU A 398 -8.49 -4.59 -3.56
C LEU A 398 -7.31 -4.44 -2.58
N GLN A 399 -7.35 -5.12 -1.43
CA GLN A 399 -6.29 -5.11 -0.43
C GLN A 399 -5.00 -5.84 -0.87
N HIS A 400 -5.07 -6.63 -1.94
CA HIS A 400 -3.92 -7.21 -2.60
C HIS A 400 -3.53 -6.37 -3.80
N PHE A 401 -2.24 -6.10 -3.94
CA PHE A 401 -1.72 -5.33 -5.06
C PHE A 401 -2.11 -5.95 -6.40
N ASP A 402 -2.03 -7.28 -6.52
CA ASP A 402 -2.37 -7.98 -7.76
C ASP A 402 -3.84 -7.75 -8.17
N SER A 403 -4.78 -7.78 -7.21
CA SER A 403 -6.21 -7.50 -7.46
C SER A 403 -6.43 -6.05 -7.88
N TRP A 404 -5.71 -5.12 -7.25
CA TRP A 404 -5.74 -3.71 -7.62
C TRP A 404 -5.17 -3.49 -9.03
N ALA A 405 -4.00 -4.07 -9.31
CA ALA A 405 -3.31 -3.96 -10.59
C ALA A 405 -4.14 -4.56 -11.74
N SER A 406 -4.77 -5.73 -11.56
CA SER A 406 -5.66 -6.30 -12.58
C SER A 406 -6.91 -5.48 -12.87
N THR A 407 -7.33 -4.63 -11.93
CA THR A 407 -8.57 -3.85 -12.04
C THR A 407 -8.33 -2.49 -12.68
N PHE A 408 -7.20 -1.85 -12.37
CA PHE A 408 -6.90 -0.46 -12.78
C PHE A 408 -5.66 -0.30 -13.65
N GLY A 409 -4.95 -1.38 -13.94
CA GLY A 409 -3.72 -1.35 -14.71
C GLY A 409 -3.59 -2.53 -15.66
N GLU A 410 -2.58 -2.44 -16.52
CA GLU A 410 -2.14 -3.50 -17.40
C GLU A 410 -0.61 -3.54 -17.33
N THR A 411 -0.04 -4.74 -17.15
CA THR A 411 1.40 -4.91 -17.26
C THR A 411 1.81 -4.99 -18.71
N VAL A 412 2.71 -4.11 -19.12
CA VAL A 412 3.28 -4.16 -20.47
C VAL A 412 4.73 -4.64 -20.35
N SER A 413 5.03 -5.80 -20.94
CA SER A 413 6.39 -6.32 -20.97
C SER A 413 7.22 -5.53 -21.97
N ALA A 414 8.27 -4.88 -21.48
CA ALA A 414 9.25 -4.19 -22.31
C ALA A 414 10.63 -4.85 -22.16
N MET A 415 11.41 -4.89 -23.25
CA MET A 415 12.83 -5.24 -23.15
C MET A 415 13.60 -4.03 -22.63
N GLU A 416 14.25 -4.19 -21.48
CA GLU A 416 15.20 -3.20 -20.96
C GLU A 416 16.63 -3.75 -21.05
N LEU A 417 17.57 -2.89 -21.48
CA LEU A 417 18.98 -3.21 -21.53
C LEU A 417 19.55 -3.08 -20.11
N ALA A 418 19.87 -4.20 -19.46
CA ALA A 418 20.57 -4.19 -18.18
C ALA A 418 22.10 -4.37 -18.42
N PRO A 419 22.96 -3.95 -17.48
CA PRO A 419 24.42 -4.08 -17.60
C PRO A 419 24.90 -5.54 -17.80
N GLU A 420 24.10 -6.51 -17.35
CA GLU A 420 24.37 -7.95 -17.41
C GLU A 420 23.78 -8.62 -18.68
N GLY A 421 23.07 -7.87 -19.54
CA GLY A 421 22.40 -8.37 -20.74
C GLY A 421 20.93 -7.93 -20.86
N TYR A 422 20.19 -8.50 -21.82
CA TYR A 422 18.76 -8.22 -22.00
C TYR A 422 17.94 -8.81 -20.85
N THR A 423 17.21 -7.97 -20.11
CA THR A 423 16.28 -8.41 -19.07
C THR A 423 14.85 -8.02 -19.46
N LEU A 424 13.91 -8.96 -19.36
CA LEU A 424 12.49 -8.67 -19.51
C LEU A 424 11.95 -8.03 -18.22
N VAL A 425 11.50 -6.79 -18.35
CA VAL A 425 10.93 -5.99 -17.26
C VAL A 425 9.46 -5.70 -17.59
N GLY A 426 8.57 -6.00 -16.66
CA GLY A 426 7.18 -5.55 -16.74
C GLY A 426 7.11 -4.10 -16.27
N ARG A 427 6.47 -3.23 -17.05
CA ARG A 427 6.13 -1.87 -16.63
C ARG A 427 4.69 -1.76 -16.19
#